data_AF-A0A920PIZ7-F1
#
_entry.id   AF-A0A920PIZ7-F1
#
_cell.length_a   1.000
_cell.length_b   1.000
_cell.length_c   1.000
_cell.angle_alpha   90.00
_cell.angle_beta   90.00
_cell.angle_gamma   90.00
#
_symmetry.space_group_name_H-M   'P 1'
#
loop_
_entity.id
_entity.type
_entity.pdbx_description
1 polymer ?
#
loop_
_entity_poly.entity_id
_entity_poly.type
_entity_poly.pdbx_seq_one_letter_code
_entity_poly.pdbx_strand_id
1 'polypeptide(L)' 'MDILGGAGPAPGDILGELAEPMGMSDYEIIRLAHEIGLRGLTGMSFICIPPGSMVIYRTIVYIIAFLIAGIALAKQN' A
#
# COMPACT_ATOMS: atom_id res chain seq x y z
N MET A 1 -4.03 -4.56 0.91
CA MET A 1 -2.66 -4.42 1.45
C MET A 1 -2.81 -3.79 2.82
N ASP A 2 -2.51 -4.55 3.87
CA ASP A 2 -2.89 -4.31 5.26
C ASP A 2 -1.67 -4.12 6.18
N ILE A 3 -0.56 -3.65 5.61
CA ILE A 3 0.78 -3.76 6.25
C ILE A 3 1.54 -2.44 6.11
N LEU A 4 0.83 -1.34 5.85
CA LEU A 4 1.40 0.00 5.87
C LEU A 4 1.59 0.39 7.34
N GLY A 5 2.85 0.51 7.78
CA GLY A 5 3.14 1.08 9.10
C GLY A 5 2.57 2.49 9.18
N GLY A 6 1.65 2.72 10.13
CA GLY A 6 1.01 4.01 10.31
C GLY A 6 1.96 5.05 10.92
N ALA A 7 1.83 6.32 10.52
CA ALA A 7 2.13 7.41 11.45
C ALA A 7 1.06 7.36 12.55
N GLY A 8 1.46 7.51 13.82
CA GLY A 8 0.63 7.28 15.02
C GLY A 8 -0.77 7.93 15.05
N PRO A 9 -1.52 7.72 16.14
CA PRO A 9 -2.98 7.62 16.12
C PRO A 9 -3.67 8.84 15.50
N ALA A 10 -4.47 8.58 14.46
CA ALA A 10 -5.44 9.54 13.94
C ALA A 10 -6.77 9.38 14.69
N PRO A 11 -7.49 10.48 15.01
CA PRO A 11 -8.81 10.39 15.64
C PRO A 11 -9.77 9.54 14.79
N GLY A 12 -10.30 8.46 15.36
CA GLY A 12 -11.21 7.52 14.68
C GLY A 12 -10.57 6.20 14.24
N ASP A 13 -9.30 5.95 14.58
CA ASP A 13 -8.67 4.65 14.42
C ASP A 13 -9.30 3.60 15.36
N ILE A 14 -9.88 2.54 14.78
CA ILE A 14 -10.52 1.44 15.54
C ILE A 14 -9.48 0.66 16.36
N LEU A 15 -8.22 0.68 15.90
CA LEU A 15 -7.12 -0.05 16.51
C LEU A 15 -6.31 0.79 17.52
N GLY A 16 -6.78 2.01 17.83
CA GLY A 16 -6.42 2.78 19.02
C GLY A 16 -5.04 3.44 19.00
N GLU A 17 -3.99 2.71 18.62
CA GLU A 17 -2.58 3.16 18.61
C GLU A 17 -1.71 2.37 17.61
N LEU A 18 -2.32 1.54 16.76
CA LEU A 18 -1.63 0.59 15.86
C LEU A 18 -1.10 1.27 14.60
N ALA A 19 -0.16 2.19 14.77
CA ALA A 19 0.98 2.17 13.86
C ALA A 19 1.63 0.79 14.05
N GLU A 20 1.42 -0.15 13.12
CA GLU A 20 2.02 -1.49 13.20
C GLU A 20 3.51 -1.35 13.58
N PRO A 21 3.92 -1.75 14.81
CA PRO A 21 5.26 -1.47 15.33
C PRO A 21 6.35 -2.15 14.48
N MET A 22 5.95 -3.11 13.65
CA MET A 22 6.76 -3.79 12.64
C MET A 22 6.03 -3.83 11.28
N GLY A 23 5.64 -2.66 10.76
CA GLY A 23 5.08 -2.53 9.41
C GLY A 23 6.14 -2.56 8.30
N MET A 24 5.71 -2.82 7.06
CA MET A 24 6.56 -2.61 5.89
C MET A 24 6.77 -1.12 5.66
N SER A 25 7.98 -0.75 5.25
CA SER A 25 8.26 0.61 4.78
C SER A 25 7.50 0.91 3.48
N ASP A 26 7.31 2.21 3.20
CA ASP A 26 6.72 2.69 1.94
C ASP A 26 7.42 2.05 0.72
N TYR A 27 8.76 1.95 0.75
CA TYR A 27 9.54 1.37 -0.33
C TYR A 27 9.25 -0.13 -0.52
N GLU A 28 9.25 -0.92 0.55
CA GLU A 28 9.00 -2.36 0.47
C GLU A 28 7.63 -2.67 -0.11
N ILE A 29 6.62 -1.91 0.31
CA ILE A 29 5.26 -2.06 -0.18
C ILE A 29 5.12 -1.65 -1.66
N ILE A 30 5.73 -0.52 -2.06
CA ILE A 30 5.73 -0.07 -3.46
C ILE A 30 6.45 -1.10 -4.34
N ARG A 31 7.57 -1.65 -3.85
CA ARG A 31 8.32 -2.70 -4.55
C ARG A 31 7.50 -3.97 -4.69
N LEU A 32 6.81 -4.40 -3.63
CA LEU A 32 5.92 -5.55 -3.65
C LEU A 32 4.78 -5.36 -4.65
N ALA A 33 4.18 -4.17 -4.71
CA ALA A 33 3.13 -3.83 -5.67
C ALA A 33 3.61 -4.00 -7.12
N HIS A 34 4.81 -3.52 -7.43
CA HIS A 34 5.43 -3.73 -8.74
C HIS A 34 5.64 -5.21 -9.07
N GLU A 35 6.16 -5.98 -8.12
CA GLU A 35 6.39 -7.42 -8.28
C GLU A 35 5.09 -8.23 -8.45
N ILE A 36 4.01 -7.83 -7.77
CA ILE A 36 2.67 -8.38 -8.00
C ILE A 36 2.21 -8.04 -9.42
N GLY A 37 2.40 -6.80 -9.86
CA GLY A 37 2.02 -6.37 -11.21
C GLY A 37 2.69 -7.20 -12.30
N LEU A 38 3.98 -7.53 -12.13
CA LEU A 38 4.74 -8.38 -13.05
C LEU A 38 4.17 -9.80 -13.18
N ARG A 39 3.52 -10.32 -12.11
CA ARG A 39 2.98 -11.69 -12.03
C ARG A 39 1.48 -11.76 -12.32
N GLY A 40 0.82 -10.61 -12.31
CA GLY A 40 -0.62 -10.48 -12.46
C GLY A 40 -1.40 -10.72 -11.17
N LEU A 41 -2.62 -10.21 -11.14
CA LEU A 41 -3.58 -10.35 -10.06
C LEU A 41 -5.00 -10.22 -10.60
N THR A 42 -5.97 -10.85 -9.94
CA THR A 42 -7.39 -10.71 -10.29
C THR A 42 -8.03 -9.49 -9.61
N GLY A 43 -7.49 -9.06 -8.47
CA GLY A 43 -7.99 -7.92 -7.72
C GLY A 43 -7.11 -7.58 -6.52
N MET A 44 -7.20 -6.33 -6.07
CA MET A 44 -6.51 -5.83 -4.88
C MET A 44 -7.40 -4.85 -4.14
N SER A 45 -7.46 -4.99 -2.81
CA SER A 45 -8.16 -4.06 -1.92
C SER A 45 -7.19 -3.34 -1.00
N PHE A 46 -7.56 -2.12 -0.62
CA PHE A 46 -6.98 -1.38 0.50
C PHE A 46 -7.97 -1.50 1.65
N ILE A 47 -7.48 -1.91 2.82
CA ILE A 47 -8.28 -2.09 4.03
C ILE A 47 -7.60 -1.34 5.16
N CYS A 48 -8.37 -0.99 6.19
CA CYS A 48 -7.84 -0.32 7.38
C CYS A 48 -7.11 1.00 7.06
N ILE A 49 -7.60 1.76 6.06
CA ILE A 49 -7.02 3.07 5.70
C ILE A 49 -7.50 4.13 6.68
N PRO A 50 -6.60 4.75 7.48
CA PRO A 50 -6.99 5.80 8.42
C PRO A 50 -7.52 7.02 7.64
N PRO A 51 -8.73 7.50 7.95
CA PRO A 51 -9.31 8.66 7.26
C PRO A 51 -8.46 9.90 7.51
N GLY A 52 -8.28 10.72 6.48
CA GLY A 52 -7.53 11.98 6.57
C GLY A 52 -5.99 11.85 6.59
N SER A 53 -5.43 10.63 6.55
CA SER A 53 -3.97 10.45 6.51
C SER A 53 -3.38 10.75 5.13
N MET A 54 -2.88 11.97 4.94
CA MET A 54 -2.28 12.39 3.65
C MET A 54 -1.09 11.53 3.23
N VAL A 55 -0.31 11.02 4.19
CA VAL A 55 0.84 10.15 3.93
C VAL A 55 0.36 8.82 3.36
N ILE A 56 -0.64 8.19 3.98
CA ILE A 56 -1.17 6.90 3.53
C ILE A 56 -1.84 7.04 2.16
N TYR A 57 -2.64 8.08 1.92
CA TYR A 57 -3.24 8.32 0.60
C TYR A 57 -2.18 8.48 -0.49
N ARG A 58 -1.08 9.20 -0.22
CA ARG A 58 0.04 9.31 -1.15
C ARG A 58 0.69 7.95 -1.42
N THR A 59 0.94 7.16 -0.38
CA THR A 59 1.52 5.81 -0.55
C THR A 59 0.61 4.91 -1.37
N ILE A 60 -0.71 4.96 -1.17
CA ILE A 60 -1.71 4.24 -2.00
C ILE A 60 -1.58 4.59 -3.48
N VAL A 61 -1.43 5.88 -3.81
CA VAL A 61 -1.25 6.31 -5.21
C VAL A 61 0.03 5.71 -5.80
N TYR A 62 1.14 5.68 -5.05
CA TYR A 62 2.38 5.04 -5.51
C TYR A 62 2.24 3.52 -5.66
N ILE A 63 1.54 2.85 -4.75
CA ILE A 63 1.23 1.42 -4.87
C ILE A 63 0.50 1.13 -6.19
N ILE A 64 -0.54 1.90 -6.50
CA ILE A 64 -1.30 1.75 -7.74
C ILE A 64 -0.42 2.02 -8.96
N ALA A 65 0.38 3.10 -8.94
CA ALA A 65 1.25 3.45 -10.05
C ALA A 65 2.28 2.36 -10.36
N PHE A 66 2.94 1.82 -9.33
CA PHE A 66 3.95 0.77 -9.50
C PHE A 66 3.36 -0.59 -9.82
N LEU A 67 2.15 -0.90 -9.31
CA LEU A 67 1.38 -2.07 -9.73
C LEU A 67 1.09 -2.00 -11.25
N ILE A 68 0.58 -0.86 -11.74
CA ILE A 68 0.29 -0.65 -13.16
C ILE A 68 1.59 -0.73 -13.98
N ALA A 69 2.69 -0.16 -13.51
CA ALA A 69 3.98 -0.25 -14.17
C ALA A 69 4.43 -1.71 -14.33
N GLY A 70 4.31 -2.53 -13.27
CA GLY A 70 4.61 -3.96 -13.34
C GLY A 70 3.72 -4.70 -14.35
N ILE A 71 2.41 -4.41 -14.38
CA ILE A 71 1.48 -5.00 -15.35
C ILE A 71 1.84 -4.60 -16.79
N ALA A 72 2.19 -3.33 -17.01
CA ALA A 72 2.55 -2.82 -18.33
C ALA A 72 3.83 -3.48 -18.86
N LEU A 73 4.85 -3.64 -18.01
CA LEU A 73 6.10 -4.33 -18.37
C LEU A 73 5.87 -5.83 -18.61
N ALA A 74 5.02 -6.49 -17.83
CA ALA A 74 4.68 -7.90 -18.04
C ALA A 74 4.01 -8.16 -19.39
N LYS A 75 3.27 -7.18 -19.94
CA LYS A 75 2.63 -7.27 -21.26
C LYS A 75 3.58 -7.02 -22.43
N GLN A 76 4.76 -6.44 -22.19
CA GLN A 76 5.77 -6.19 -23.22
C GLN A 76 6.68 -7.39 -23.46
N ASN A 77 6.77 -8.31 -22.49
CA ASN A 77 7.51 -9.57 -22.59
C ASN A 77 6.62 -10.67 -23.17
#